data_AF-A0AAV7HY60-F1
#
_entry.id   AF-A0AAV7HY60-F1
#
_cell.length_a   1.000
_cell.length_b   1.000
_cell.length_c   1.000
_cell.angle_alpha   90.00
_cell.angle_beta   90.00
_cell.angle_gamma   90.00
#
_symmetry.space_group_name_H-M   'P 1'
#
loop_
_entity.id
_entity.type
_entity.pdbx_description
1 polymer ?
#
loop_
_entity_poly.entity_id
_entity_poly.type
_entity_poly.pdbx_seq_one_letter_code
_entity_poly.pdbx_strand_id
1 'polypeptide(L)' 'MVSGVCLSLRAQLGLKNHYGFIPDTVTILLEPGYKIGKSSPLLARITDKEIQALREKFGGVKEEKPKKIKR' A
#
# COMPACT_ATOMS: atom_id res chain seq x y z
N MET A 1 -6.74 -1.17 13.02
CA MET A 1 -5.91 -0.80 11.86
C MET A 1 -6.55 -1.38 10.62
N VAL A 2 -7.32 -0.59 9.87
CA VAL A 2 -8.02 -1.10 8.66
C VAL A 2 -7.07 -0.91 7.48
N SER A 3 -6.63 -2.01 6.89
CA SER A 3 -5.67 -2.06 5.77
C SER A 3 -6.17 -1.25 4.58
N GLY A 4 -5.41 -0.23 4.15
CA GLY A 4 -5.80 0.67 3.04
C GLY A 4 -6.17 -0.06 1.74
N VAL A 5 -5.53 -1.19 1.45
CA VAL A 5 -5.78 -1.99 0.24
C VAL A 5 -7.20 -2.51 0.16
N CYS A 6 -7.76 -3.03 1.26
CA CYS A 6 -9.12 -3.59 1.28
C CYS A 6 -10.18 -2.50 1.04
N LEU A 7 -9.98 -1.31 1.60
CA LEU A 7 -10.87 -0.17 1.37
C LEU A 7 -10.78 0.30 -0.08
N SER A 8 -9.56 0.43 -0.61
CA SER A 8 -9.34 0.81 -2.01
C SER A 8 -9.96 -0.19 -2.98
N LEU A 9 -9.77 -1.51 -2.77
CA LEU A 9 -10.37 -2.55 -3.60
C LEU A 9 -11.90 -2.46 -3.59
N ARG A 10 -12.52 -2.31 -2.42
CA ARG A 10 -13.98 -2.17 -2.31
C ARG A 10 -14.51 -0.94 -3.02
N ALA A 11 -13.82 0.20 -2.89
CA ALA A 11 -14.18 1.42 -3.60
C ALA A 11 -14.07 1.26 -5.13
N GLN A 12 -13.03 0.59 -5.61
CA GLN A 12 -12.89 0.26 -7.04
C GLN A 12 -13.99 -0.71 -7.51
N LEU A 13 -14.42 -1.63 -6.65
CA LEU A 13 -15.54 -2.53 -6.91
C LEU A 13 -16.92 -1.89 -6.67
N GLY A 14 -17.00 -0.60 -6.34
CA GLY A 14 -18.30 0.10 -6.13
C GLY A 14 -19.06 -0.30 -4.85
N LEU A 15 -18.44 -1.09 -3.97
CA LEU A 15 -19.07 -1.64 -2.78
C LEU A 15 -19.25 -0.56 -1.70
N LYS A 16 -20.49 -0.32 -1.25
CA LYS A 16 -20.79 0.57 -0.12
C LYS A 16 -20.56 -0.16 1.21
N ASN A 17 -19.98 0.56 2.18
CA ASN A 17 -19.40 0.05 3.42
C ASN A 17 -20.23 -1.01 4.18
N HIS A 18 -19.77 -2.27 4.13
CA HIS A 18 -20.12 -3.30 5.11
C HIS A 18 -18.84 -3.93 5.66
N TYR A 19 -18.32 -3.34 6.72
CA TYR A 19 -17.33 -3.95 7.59
C TYR A 19 -18.11 -4.73 8.65
N GLY A 20 -18.18 -6.05 8.53
CA GLY A 20 -18.78 -6.83 9.63
C GLY A 20 -18.98 -8.30 9.36
N PHE A 21 -19.23 -8.70 8.10
CA PHE A 21 -19.58 -10.08 7.81
C PHE A 21 -18.73 -10.65 6.69
N ILE A 22 -17.94 -11.68 7.02
CA ILE A 22 -17.32 -12.59 6.08
C ILE A 22 -18.16 -13.87 6.15
N PRO A 23 -18.93 -14.23 5.10
CA PRO A 23 -19.73 -15.44 5.11
C PRO A 23 -18.82 -16.68 5.10
N ASP A 24 -19.26 -17.76 5.75
CA ASP A 24 -18.55 -19.06 5.73
C ASP A 24 -18.57 -19.71 4.33
N THR A 25 -19.53 -19.33 3.49
CA THR A 25 -19.68 -19.81 2.12
C THR A 25 -19.34 -18.71 1.12
N VAL A 26 -18.55 -19.05 0.10
CA VAL A 26 -18.25 -18.15 -1.02
C VAL A 26 -19.50 -17.97 -1.87
N THR A 27 -20.01 -16.74 -1.94
CA THR A 27 -21.15 -16.35 -2.77
C THR A 27 -20.73 -15.36 -3.85
N ILE A 28 -21.49 -15.30 -4.94
CA ILE A 28 -21.34 -14.25 -5.94
C ILE A 28 -21.77 -12.93 -5.30
N LEU A 29 -20.83 -11.98 -5.21
CA LEU A 29 -21.07 -10.67 -4.59
C LEU A 29 -21.56 -9.62 -5.61
N LEU A 30 -21.13 -9.76 -6.86
CA LEU A 30 -21.41 -8.81 -7.94
C LEU A 30 -22.20 -9.53 -9.03
N GLU A 31 -23.47 -9.17 -9.16
CA GLU A 31 -24.35 -9.70 -10.20
C GLU A 31 -23.93 -9.19 -11.60
N PRO A 32 -24.30 -9.92 -12.68
CA PRO A 32 -24.08 -9.45 -14.05
C PRO A 32 -24.68 -8.05 -14.28
N GLY A 33 -23.91 -7.17 -14.92
CA GLY A 33 -24.33 -5.77 -15.18
C GLY A 33 -24.08 -4.81 -14.02
N TYR A 34 -23.50 -5.26 -12.91
CA TYR A 34 -23.11 -4.38 -11.81
C TYR A 34 -22.06 -3.36 -12.25
N LYS A 35 -22.30 -2.08 -11.89
CA LYS A 35 -21.39 -0.97 -12.21
C LYS A 35 -20.28 -0.86 -11.17
N ILE A 36 -19.07 -1.22 -11.56
CA ILE A 36 -17.86 -1.00 -10.76
C ILE A 36 -17.40 0.46 -10.82
N GLY A 37 -16.57 0.86 -9.86
CA GLY A 37 -15.90 2.16 -9.83
C GLY A 37 -14.71 2.23 -10.80
N LYS A 38 -13.92 3.30 -10.67
CA LYS A 38 -12.70 3.48 -11.47
C LYS A 38 -11.58 2.57 -10.96
N SER A 39 -11.07 1.69 -11.82
CA SER A 39 -9.93 0.83 -11.49
C SER A 39 -8.63 1.61 -11.34
N SER A 40 -7.80 1.23 -10.38
CA SER A 40 -6.42 1.71 -10.27
C SER A 40 -5.50 0.66 -9.63
N PRO A 41 -4.18 0.70 -9.89
CA PRO A 41 -3.24 -0.22 -9.26
C PRO A 41 -3.33 -0.13 -7.72
N LEU A 42 -3.49 -1.27 -7.04
CA LEU A 42 -3.56 -1.32 -5.59
C LEU A 42 -2.18 -1.25 -4.93
N LEU A 43 -1.16 -1.74 -5.61
CA LEU A 43 0.20 -1.84 -5.12
C LEU A 43 1.14 -1.20 -6.13
N ALA A 44 2.20 -0.57 -5.60
CA ALA A 44 3.32 -0.11 -6.38
C ALA A 44 4.55 -0.96 -6.01
N ARG A 45 5.42 -1.19 -7.01
CA ARG A 45 6.70 -1.84 -6.76
C ARG A 45 7.59 -0.87 -5.99
N ILE A 46 8.17 -1.35 -4.89
CA ILE A 46 9.21 -0.62 -4.17
C ILE A 46 10.51 -0.73 -4.95
N THR A 47 11.16 0.41 -5.17
CA THR A 47 12.42 0.50 -5.91
C THR A 47 13.64 0.42 -4.97
N ASP A 48 14.78 -0.03 -5.51
CA ASP A 48 16.02 -0.09 -4.74
C ASP A 48 16.47 1.29 -4.23
N LYS A 49 16.16 2.35 -4.99
CA LYS A 49 16.42 3.74 -4.59
C LYS A 49 15.64 4.13 -3.33
N GLU A 50 14.36 3.79 -3.26
CA GLU A 50 13.52 4.06 -2.09
C GLU A 50 13.99 3.26 -0.88
N ILE A 51 14.36 1.99 -1.09
CA ILE A 51 14.92 1.13 -0.03
C ILE A 51 16.21 1.74 0.51
N GLN A 52 17.13 2.15 -0.37
CA GLN A 52 18.41 2.74 0.02
C GLN A 52 18.22 4.06 0.77
N ALA A 53 17.33 4.93 0.30
CA ALA A 53 17.01 6.19 0.98
C ALA A 53 16.44 5.95 2.39
N LEU A 54 15.58 4.94 2.56
CA LEU A 54 15.05 4.57 3.88
C LEU A 54 16.14 3.99 4.79
N ARG A 55 17.05 3.18 4.24
CA ARG A 55 18.20 2.64 4.98
C ARG A 55 19.12 3.75 5.47
N GLU A 56 19.44 4.74 4.66
CA GLU A 56 20.28 5.88 5.07
C GLU A 56 19.58 6.74 6.14
N LYS A 57 18.27 6.95 5.97
CA LYS A 57 17.48 7.78 6.89
C LYS A 57 17.31 7.15 8.27
N PHE A 58 17.15 5.83 8.34
CA PHE A 58 16.76 5.12 9.58
C PHE A 58 17.79 4.10 10.07
N GLY A 59 18.85 3.81 9.30
CA GLY A 59 19.85 2.78 9.61
C GLY A 59 20.88 3.15 10.68
N GLY A 60 20.74 4.31 11.33
CA GLY A 60 21.51 4.68 12.53
C GLY A 60 22.96 5.11 12.30
N VAL A 61 23.58 4.79 11.16
CA VAL A 61 24.96 5.20 10.85
C VAL A 61 24.93 6.47 9.99
N LYS A 62 24.88 7.63 10.65
CA LYS A 62 25.34 8.86 10.00
C LYS A 62 26.87 8.77 9.96
N GLU A 63 27.42 8.40 8.80
CA GLU A 63 28.85 8.62 8.57
C GLU A 63 29.12 10.12 8.74
N GLU A 64 29.72 10.51 9.87
CA GLU A 64 30.38 11.80 9.96
C GLU A 64 31.45 11.79 8.87
N LYS A 65 31.21 12.54 7.80
CA LYS A 65 32.20 12.80 6.75
C LYS A 65 33.50 13.17 7.46
N PRO A 66 34.62 12.45 7.24
CA PRO A 66 35.86 12.76 7.92
C PRO A 66 36.23 14.19 7.55
N LYS A 67 36.27 15.08 8.57
CA LYS A 67 36.78 16.44 8.41
C LYS A 67 38.19 16.29 7.86
N LYS A 68 38.40 16.67 6.60
CA LYS A 68 39.75 16.74 6.01
C LYS A 68 40.56 17.70 6.87
N ILE A 69 41.41 17.14 7.73
CA ILE A 69 42.44 17.90 8.45
C ILE A 69 43.42 18.38 7.38
N LYS A 70 43.33 19.66 7.03
CA LYS A 70 44.37 20.33 6.24
C LYS A 70 45.62 20.40 7.12
N ARG A 71 46.63 19.61 6.77
CA ARG A 71 48.02 19.87 7.16
C ARG A 71 48.62 20.89 6.21
#